data_AF-A0A9W8B3S1-F1
#
_entry.id   AF-A0A9W8B3S1-F1
#
_cell.length_a   1.000
_cell.length_b   1.000
_cell.length_c   1.000
_cell.angle_alpha   90.00
_cell.angle_beta   90.00
_cell.angle_gamma   90.00
#
_symmetry.space_group_name_H-M   'P 1'
#
loop_
_entity.id
_entity.type
_entity.pdbx_description
1 polymer ?
#
loop_
_entity_poly.entity_id
_entity_poly.type
_entity_poly.pdbx_seq_one_letter_code
_entity_poly.pdbx_strand_id
1 'polypeptide(L)'
;MAGPKHSGAGSSSAGSRKAATAGSGSLAIVPMLSVMIPVMGVSFLTAAVVQQYALLTPLEWFVEKFVDTDRVALAALAFNALWTYKATAMIANFVAGWQEGRIEVREPRRQKAQLTGCAARAYAAHLNAIESFPLFTTAVLMAHVTDVDVGVRNSFALIHVLARITHTTAYIADIGLLRALSYFSANAASFYLVGFAVFRNFNDLYQYCFSFIGAAKQHAAEATVKAGEAASVATKTVAHVYTAVKGEL
;
A
#
# COMPACT_ATOMS: atom_id res chain seq x y z
N MET A 1 10.48 -72.43 39.63
CA MET A 1 10.93 -71.19 40.31
C MET A 1 10.37 -70.02 39.48
N ALA A 2 9.11 -69.61 39.64
CA ALA A 2 8.51 -68.81 40.72
C ALA A 2 9.20 -67.42 40.87
N GLY A 3 8.47 -66.35 40.53
CA GLY A 3 8.89 -64.93 40.53
C GLY A 3 9.10 -64.31 41.92
N PRO A 4 9.23 -62.97 42.05
CA PRO A 4 8.13 -61.99 41.82
C PRO A 4 8.57 -60.74 41.03
N LYS A 5 7.78 -60.06 40.18
CA LYS A 5 6.52 -59.30 40.38
C LYS A 5 6.55 -58.34 41.59
N HIS A 6 7.04 -57.12 41.38
CA HIS A 6 6.60 -55.98 42.19
C HIS A 6 5.50 -55.21 41.46
N SER A 7 4.31 -55.35 42.05
CA SER A 7 3.12 -54.52 41.91
C SER A 7 3.26 -53.31 42.84
N GLY A 8 2.84 -52.14 42.36
CA GLY A 8 2.61 -50.94 43.15
C GLY A 8 1.56 -50.08 42.47
N ALA A 9 0.30 -50.33 42.83
CA ALA A 9 -0.88 -49.58 42.42
C ALA A 9 -1.08 -48.31 43.27
N GLY A 10 -1.76 -47.31 42.72
CA GLY A 10 -2.23 -46.10 43.41
C GLY A 10 -2.44 -44.96 42.41
N SER A 11 -3.51 -44.98 41.61
CA SER A 11 -4.81 -44.35 41.88
C SER A 11 -4.86 -42.83 41.67
N SER A 12 -5.65 -42.44 40.66
CA SER A 12 -6.51 -41.25 40.61
C SER A 12 -5.88 -39.85 40.77
N SER A 13 -5.82 -39.11 39.67
CA SER A 13 -6.62 -37.87 39.60
C SER A 13 -6.97 -37.54 38.14
N ALA A 14 -8.23 -37.82 37.81
CA ALA A 14 -8.91 -37.07 36.76
C ALA A 14 -9.04 -35.62 37.26
N GLY A 15 -8.47 -34.67 36.53
CA GLY A 15 -8.48 -33.28 36.95
C GLY A 15 -7.77 -32.37 35.97
N SER A 16 -8.47 -31.98 34.91
CA SER A 16 -8.37 -30.63 34.34
C SER A 16 -6.95 -30.10 34.06
N ARG A 17 -6.43 -30.37 32.85
CA ARG A 17 -5.71 -29.32 32.12
C ARG A 17 -6.43 -29.05 30.80
N LYS A 18 -7.44 -28.18 30.96
CA LYS A 18 -8.04 -27.37 29.90
C LYS A 18 -6.97 -26.84 28.95
N ALA A 19 -7.30 -26.89 27.67
CA ALA A 19 -7.02 -25.90 26.64
C ALA A 19 -5.94 -24.84 26.98
N ALA A 20 -4.79 -24.95 26.33
CA ALA A 20 -3.91 -23.83 26.06
C ALA A 20 -3.54 -23.81 24.57
N THR A 21 -4.56 -23.95 23.72
CA THR A 21 -4.56 -23.52 22.31
C THR A 21 -5.15 -22.11 22.25
N ALA A 22 -4.36 -21.08 22.57
CA ALA A 22 -4.58 -19.67 22.22
C ALA A 22 -3.61 -18.82 23.04
N GLY A 23 -2.63 -18.19 22.39
CA GLY A 23 -1.81 -17.17 23.09
C GLY A 23 -0.46 -16.84 22.49
N SER A 24 0.07 -17.62 21.53
CA SER A 24 1.40 -17.32 20.97
C SER A 24 1.42 -16.24 19.89
N GLY A 25 0.26 -15.88 19.32
CA GLY A 25 0.19 -14.90 18.21
C GLY A 25 0.20 -13.43 18.66
N SER A 26 -0.28 -13.13 19.87
CA SER A 26 -0.52 -11.74 20.29
C SER A 26 0.76 -11.02 20.76
N LEU A 27 1.71 -11.73 21.36
CA LEU A 27 2.94 -11.12 21.87
C LEU A 27 3.91 -10.65 20.77
N ALA A 28 3.88 -11.27 19.57
CA ALA A 28 4.73 -10.90 18.45
C ALA A 28 4.24 -9.65 17.69
N ILE A 29 2.94 -9.32 17.82
CA ILE A 29 2.29 -8.21 17.12
C ILE A 29 2.65 -6.85 17.75
N VAL A 30 2.82 -6.80 19.07
CA VAL A 30 3.04 -5.56 19.85
C VAL A 30 4.37 -4.83 19.52
N PRO A 31 5.55 -5.49 19.49
CA PRO A 31 6.79 -4.83 19.08
C PRO A 31 6.84 -4.50 17.58
N MET A 32 6.01 -5.18 16.78
CA MET A 32 5.91 -4.93 15.34
C MET A 32 5.09 -3.67 15.03
N LEU A 33 4.03 -3.43 15.81
CA LEU A 33 3.20 -2.24 15.73
C LEU A 33 3.98 -0.95 16.05
N SER A 34 4.88 -0.95 17.05
CA SER A 34 5.57 0.28 17.48
C SER A 34 6.50 0.88 16.43
N VAL A 35 7.12 0.06 15.57
CA VAL A 35 7.98 0.51 14.45
C VAL A 35 7.14 0.97 13.25
N MET A 36 5.94 0.42 13.09
CA MET A 36 5.14 0.59 11.88
C MET A 36 4.08 1.71 11.99
N ILE A 37 3.56 2.01 13.18
CA ILE A 37 2.49 3.01 13.40
C ILE A 37 2.75 4.40 12.76
N PRO A 38 3.96 5.01 12.82
CA PRO A 38 4.20 6.32 12.21
C PRO A 38 4.20 6.30 10.68
N VAL A 39 4.54 5.17 10.06
CA VAL A 39 4.69 5.00 8.60
C VAL A 39 3.40 4.47 7.95
N MET A 40 2.59 3.76 8.72
CA MET A 40 1.41 3.05 8.23
C MET A 40 0.22 3.98 7.97
N GLY A 41 -0.15 4.93 8.82
CA GLY A 41 -1.48 5.59 8.77
C GLY A 41 -1.98 5.98 7.36
N VAL A 42 -1.38 6.99 6.74
CA VAL A 42 -1.83 7.52 5.43
C VAL A 42 -1.48 6.60 4.27
N SER A 43 -0.34 5.93 4.35
CA SER A 43 0.20 5.11 3.26
C SER A 43 -0.49 3.75 3.16
N PHE A 44 -0.85 3.17 4.31
CA PHE A 44 -1.70 1.99 4.44
C PHE A 44 -3.07 2.25 3.84
N LEU A 45 -3.71 3.37 4.21
CA LEU A 45 -4.99 3.79 3.66
C LEU A 45 -4.91 3.89 2.13
N THR A 46 -3.84 4.47 1.59
CA THR A 46 -3.66 4.60 0.14
C THR A 46 -3.50 3.23 -0.53
N ALA A 47 -2.64 2.36 -0.01
CA ALA A 47 -2.44 1.01 -0.57
C ALA A 47 -3.70 0.14 -0.44
N ALA A 48 -4.37 0.22 0.70
CA ALA A 48 -5.61 -0.48 0.97
C ALA A 48 -6.73 -0.02 0.03
N VAL A 49 -6.89 1.28 -0.23
CA VAL A 49 -7.87 1.80 -1.20
C VAL A 49 -7.53 1.29 -2.60
N VAL A 50 -6.27 1.37 -3.03
CA VAL A 50 -5.85 0.89 -4.37
C VAL A 50 -6.17 -0.59 -4.55
N GLN A 51 -5.92 -1.42 -3.54
CA GLN A 51 -6.24 -2.85 -3.58
C GLN A 51 -7.74 -3.13 -3.44
N GLN A 52 -8.44 -2.43 -2.55
CA GLN A 52 -9.87 -2.63 -2.27
C GLN A 52 -10.77 -2.31 -3.46
N TYR A 53 -10.42 -1.29 -4.24
CA TYR A 53 -11.14 -0.93 -5.47
C TYR A 53 -10.56 -1.61 -6.71
N ALA A 54 -9.60 -2.52 -6.53
CA ALA A 54 -8.95 -3.23 -7.63
C ALA A 54 -8.44 -2.26 -8.71
N LEU A 55 -7.97 -1.07 -8.30
CA LEU A 55 -7.63 0.02 -9.24
C LEU A 55 -6.46 -0.34 -10.15
N LEU A 56 -5.63 -1.30 -9.74
CA LEU A 56 -4.53 -1.81 -10.54
C LEU A 56 -4.96 -2.84 -11.57
N THR A 57 -6.15 -3.46 -11.46
CA THR A 57 -6.54 -4.57 -12.35
C THR A 57 -6.49 -4.24 -13.85
N PRO A 58 -6.87 -3.04 -14.33
CA PRO A 58 -6.73 -2.72 -15.75
C PRO A 58 -5.25 -2.60 -16.16
N LEU A 59 -4.40 -2.11 -15.24
CA LEU A 59 -2.98 -1.95 -15.47
C LEU A 59 -2.26 -3.31 -15.43
N GLU A 60 -2.61 -4.17 -14.46
CA GLU A 60 -2.10 -5.54 -14.35
C GLU A 60 -2.43 -6.33 -15.61
N TRP A 61 -3.70 -6.33 -16.02
CA TRP A 61 -4.13 -6.94 -17.29
C TRP A 61 -3.33 -6.43 -18.50
N PHE A 62 -3.04 -5.12 -18.54
CA PHE A 62 -2.25 -4.55 -19.64
C PHE A 62 -0.80 -5.01 -19.59
N VAL A 63 -0.17 -5.00 -18.43
CA VAL A 63 1.24 -5.41 -18.24
C VAL A 63 1.41 -6.91 -18.50
N GLU A 64 0.45 -7.73 -18.09
CA GLU A 64 0.45 -9.18 -18.30
C GLU A 64 0.45 -9.59 -19.78
N LYS A 65 0.08 -8.69 -20.71
CA LYS A 65 0.23 -8.95 -22.15
C LYS A 65 1.68 -9.00 -22.62
N PHE A 66 2.60 -8.41 -21.85
CA PHE A 66 4.00 -8.24 -22.23
C PHE A 66 4.96 -8.92 -21.28
N VAL A 67 4.54 -9.13 -20.02
CA VAL A 67 5.39 -9.64 -18.94
C VAL A 67 4.63 -10.71 -18.18
N ASP A 68 5.27 -11.86 -17.97
CA ASP A 68 4.70 -12.94 -17.15
C ASP A 68 4.36 -12.42 -15.73
N THR A 69 3.27 -12.92 -15.14
CA THR A 69 2.77 -12.43 -13.84
C THR A 69 3.82 -12.52 -12.73
N ASP A 70 4.71 -13.51 -12.74
CA ASP A 70 5.81 -13.63 -11.77
C ASP A 70 6.88 -12.52 -11.92
N ARG A 71 7.00 -11.92 -13.10
CA ARG A 71 8.03 -10.93 -13.45
C ARG A 71 7.54 -9.49 -13.38
N VAL A 72 6.25 -9.24 -13.17
CA VAL A 72 5.66 -7.89 -13.14
C VAL A 72 6.39 -6.98 -12.14
N ALA A 73 6.66 -7.45 -10.92
CA ALA A 73 7.40 -6.67 -9.94
C ALA A 73 8.85 -6.34 -10.37
N LEU A 74 9.53 -7.26 -11.07
CA LEU A 74 10.86 -7.03 -11.63
C LEU A 74 10.80 -6.04 -12.80
N ALA A 75 9.76 -6.11 -13.63
CA ALA A 75 9.52 -5.14 -14.69
C ALA A 75 9.25 -3.74 -14.12
N ALA A 76 8.47 -3.64 -13.03
CA ALA A 76 8.26 -2.39 -12.30
C ALA A 76 9.58 -1.84 -11.72
N LEU A 77 10.46 -2.71 -11.20
CA LEU A 77 11.81 -2.34 -10.78
C LEU A 77 12.65 -1.77 -11.92
N ALA A 78 12.71 -2.47 -13.05
CA ALA A 78 13.44 -2.03 -14.24
C ALA A 78 12.89 -0.69 -14.76
N PHE A 79 11.56 -0.54 -14.81
CA PHE A 79 10.92 0.71 -15.17
C PHE A 79 11.29 1.84 -14.20
N ASN A 80 11.25 1.61 -12.89
CA ASN A 80 11.59 2.63 -11.91
C ASN A 80 13.08 3.06 -12.02
N ALA A 81 13.97 2.13 -12.35
CA ALA A 81 15.37 2.44 -12.63
C ALA A 81 15.50 3.37 -13.86
N LEU A 82 14.80 3.06 -14.95
CA LEU A 82 14.78 3.92 -16.14
C LEU A 82 14.15 5.29 -15.85
N TRP A 83 13.05 5.31 -15.10
CA TRP A 83 12.40 6.55 -14.67
C TRP A 83 13.35 7.43 -13.86
N THR A 84 14.01 6.83 -12.86
CA THR A 84 14.89 7.53 -11.91
C THR A 84 16.17 8.01 -12.56
N TYR A 85 16.89 7.16 -13.30
CA TYR A 85 18.21 7.51 -13.81
C TYR A 85 18.18 8.20 -15.17
N LYS A 86 17.14 7.99 -15.98
CA LYS A 86 17.05 8.55 -17.34
C LYS A 86 15.92 9.57 -17.46
N ALA A 87 14.68 9.19 -17.19
CA ALA A 87 13.54 10.07 -17.48
C ALA A 87 13.59 11.36 -16.65
N THR A 88 13.73 11.26 -15.33
CA THR A 88 13.80 12.46 -14.47
C THR A 88 15.05 13.30 -14.72
N ALA A 89 16.19 12.68 -15.07
CA ALA A 89 17.40 13.40 -15.47
C ALA A 89 17.17 14.21 -16.76
N MET A 90 16.51 13.59 -17.76
CA MET A 90 16.17 14.24 -19.02
C MET A 90 15.20 15.40 -18.80
N ILE A 91 14.16 15.19 -17.98
CA ILE A 91 13.21 16.24 -17.60
C ILE A 91 13.93 17.40 -16.91
N ALA A 92 14.79 17.13 -15.92
CA ALA A 92 15.53 18.17 -15.22
C ALA A 92 16.44 18.98 -16.16
N ASN A 93 17.17 18.31 -17.05
CA ASN A 93 18.03 18.99 -18.03
C ASN A 93 17.22 19.78 -19.07
N PHE A 94 16.08 19.26 -19.51
CA PHE A 94 15.20 19.93 -20.46
C PHE A 94 14.60 21.22 -19.85
N VAL A 95 14.06 21.14 -18.64
CA VAL A 95 13.50 22.30 -17.93
C VAL A 95 14.59 23.33 -17.63
N ALA A 96 15.78 22.90 -17.24
CA ALA A 96 16.93 23.79 -17.06
C ALA A 96 17.35 24.50 -18.36
N GLY A 97 17.46 23.75 -19.46
CA GLY A 97 17.79 24.32 -20.77
C GLY A 97 16.73 25.29 -21.28
N TRP A 98 15.45 25.04 -21.00
CA TRP A 98 14.36 25.95 -21.34
C TRP A 98 14.40 27.25 -20.52
N GLN A 99 14.75 27.15 -19.24
CA GLN A 99 14.83 28.30 -18.34
C GLN A 99 16.06 29.18 -18.58
N GLU A 100 17.24 28.58 -18.82
CA GLU A 100 18.49 29.31 -18.98
C GLU A 100 18.90 29.54 -20.45
N GLY A 101 18.17 28.96 -21.40
CA GLY A 101 18.50 29.01 -22.84
C GLY A 101 19.75 28.23 -23.25
N ARG A 102 20.40 27.52 -22.31
CA ARG A 102 21.62 26.74 -22.54
C ARG A 102 21.76 25.60 -21.54
N ILE A 103 22.50 24.56 -21.92
CA ILE A 103 22.94 23.49 -21.02
C ILE A 103 24.47 23.54 -20.95
N GLU A 104 25.01 23.80 -19.76
CA GLU A 104 26.45 23.88 -19.51
C GLU A 104 27.04 22.47 -19.50
N VAL A 105 27.94 22.19 -20.45
CA VAL A 105 28.55 20.86 -20.60
C VAL A 105 29.83 20.73 -19.79
N ARG A 106 30.53 21.83 -19.51
CA ARG A 106 31.81 21.81 -18.79
C ARG A 106 31.63 21.68 -17.28
N GLU A 107 30.67 22.40 -16.72
CA GLU A 107 30.36 22.39 -15.28
C GLU A 107 28.85 22.18 -15.01
N PRO A 108 28.26 21.04 -15.44
CA PRO A 108 26.81 20.82 -15.36
C PRO A 108 26.28 20.86 -13.92
N ARG A 109 27.08 20.47 -12.92
CA ARG A 109 26.69 20.52 -11.51
C ARG A 109 26.62 21.95 -10.97
N ARG A 110 27.51 22.83 -11.44
CA ARG A 110 27.55 24.23 -11.02
C ARG A 110 26.35 24.99 -11.55
N GLN A 111 25.99 24.78 -12.82
CA GLN A 111 24.76 25.32 -13.40
C GLN A 111 23.54 24.87 -12.60
N LYS A 112 23.45 23.56 -12.31
CA LYS A 112 22.32 23.01 -11.52
C LYS A 112 22.18 23.59 -10.13
N ALA A 113 23.28 23.97 -9.48
CA ALA A 113 23.26 24.63 -8.17
C ALA A 113 22.74 26.08 -8.22
N GLN A 114 22.70 26.71 -9.40
CA GLN A 114 22.23 28.08 -9.61
C GLN A 114 20.79 28.12 -10.14
N LEU A 115 20.19 26.97 -10.46
CA LEU A 115 18.81 26.89 -10.93
C LEU A 115 17.85 27.43 -9.87
N THR A 116 16.80 28.12 -10.34
CA THR A 116 15.70 28.61 -9.52
C THR A 116 14.35 28.13 -10.08
N GLY A 117 13.27 28.30 -9.32
CA GLY A 117 11.91 28.02 -9.79
C GLY A 117 11.69 26.58 -10.27
N CYS A 118 11.09 26.44 -11.46
CA CYS A 118 10.69 25.14 -12.01
C CYS A 118 11.89 24.21 -12.29
N ALA A 119 13.00 24.74 -12.82
CA ALA A 119 14.18 23.92 -13.09
C ALA A 119 14.84 23.41 -11.81
N ALA A 120 14.88 24.23 -10.75
CA ALA A 120 15.36 23.79 -9.43
C ALA A 120 14.49 22.67 -8.87
N ARG A 121 13.15 22.79 -8.97
CA ARG A 121 12.21 21.75 -8.54
C ARG A 121 12.36 20.45 -9.33
N ALA A 122 12.54 20.53 -10.66
CA ALA A 122 12.77 19.35 -11.49
C ALA A 122 14.08 18.63 -11.13
N TYR A 123 15.15 19.39 -10.86
CA TYR A 123 16.42 18.81 -10.43
C TYR A 123 16.32 18.18 -9.03
N ALA A 124 15.66 18.85 -8.08
CA ALA A 124 15.41 18.29 -6.75
C ALA A 124 14.55 17.02 -6.80
N ALA A 125 13.54 16.96 -7.68
CA ALA A 125 12.74 15.76 -7.89
C ALA A 125 13.58 14.58 -8.40
N HIS A 126 14.53 14.83 -9.30
CA HIS A 126 15.46 13.83 -9.79
C HIS A 126 16.39 13.30 -8.69
N LEU A 127 16.98 14.18 -7.88
CA LEU A 127 17.82 13.77 -6.74
C LEU A 127 17.04 12.92 -5.73
N ASN A 128 15.82 13.35 -5.39
CA ASN A 128 14.95 12.57 -4.51
C ASN A 128 14.62 11.18 -5.08
N ALA A 129 14.46 11.06 -6.41
CA ALA A 129 14.27 9.76 -7.05
C ALA A 129 15.48 8.84 -6.85
N ILE A 130 16.69 9.37 -7.07
CA ILE A 130 17.94 8.63 -6.86
C ILE A 130 18.07 8.14 -5.42
N GLU A 131 17.77 9.00 -4.43
CA GLU A 131 17.87 8.65 -3.01
C GLU A 131 16.87 7.55 -2.60
N SER A 132 15.67 7.55 -3.18
CA SER A 132 14.62 6.58 -2.87
C SER A 132 14.80 5.21 -3.56
N PHE A 133 15.53 5.18 -4.68
CA PHE A 133 15.65 3.98 -5.52
C PHE A 133 16.30 2.77 -4.82
N PRO A 134 17.39 2.91 -4.03
CA PRO A 134 18.00 1.79 -3.32
C PRO A 134 17.04 1.07 -2.37
N LEU A 135 16.19 1.82 -1.66
CA LEU A 135 15.19 1.24 -0.75
C LEU A 135 14.20 0.37 -1.52
N PHE A 136 13.64 0.89 -2.62
CA PHE A 136 12.70 0.15 -3.44
C PHE A 136 13.32 -1.09 -4.08
N THR A 137 14.54 -0.95 -4.62
CA THR A 137 15.28 -2.04 -5.24
C THR A 137 15.51 -3.18 -4.24
N THR A 138 15.97 -2.84 -3.04
CA THR A 138 16.18 -3.80 -1.96
C THR A 138 14.87 -4.50 -1.59
N ALA A 139 13.77 -3.74 -1.49
CA ALA A 139 12.46 -4.28 -1.13
C ALA A 139 11.92 -5.29 -2.15
N VAL A 140 11.96 -4.95 -3.45
CA VAL A 140 11.48 -5.84 -4.52
C VAL A 140 12.34 -7.09 -4.62
N LEU A 141 13.67 -6.95 -4.59
CA LEU A 141 14.59 -8.09 -4.67
C LEU A 141 14.45 -9.01 -3.46
N MET A 142 14.31 -8.45 -2.26
CA MET A 142 14.10 -9.23 -1.04
C MET A 142 12.78 -10.02 -1.13
N ALA A 143 11.68 -9.36 -1.48
CA ALA A 143 10.39 -10.02 -1.66
C ALA A 143 10.41 -11.11 -2.76
N HIS A 144 11.26 -10.94 -3.78
CA HIS A 144 11.45 -11.97 -4.81
C HIS A 144 12.25 -13.17 -4.30
N VAL A 145 13.36 -12.94 -3.57
CA VAL A 145 14.22 -14.00 -3.04
C VAL A 145 13.55 -14.78 -1.90
N THR A 146 12.70 -14.14 -1.10
CA THR A 146 11.95 -14.79 -0.02
C THR A 146 10.61 -15.35 -0.46
N ASP A 147 10.33 -15.36 -1.77
CA ASP A 147 9.12 -15.92 -2.38
C ASP A 147 7.81 -15.38 -1.77
N VAL A 148 7.75 -14.05 -1.58
CA VAL A 148 6.50 -13.36 -1.20
C VAL A 148 5.47 -13.60 -2.30
N ASP A 149 4.22 -13.79 -1.90
CA ASP A 149 3.07 -13.96 -2.79
C ASP A 149 3.12 -13.00 -3.99
N VAL A 150 2.92 -13.55 -5.18
CA VAL A 150 3.09 -12.84 -6.45
C VAL A 150 2.12 -11.65 -6.55
N GLY A 151 0.87 -11.82 -6.10
CA GLY A 151 -0.13 -10.76 -6.12
C GLY A 151 0.25 -9.60 -5.20
N VAL A 152 0.71 -9.90 -3.98
CA VAL A 152 1.23 -8.91 -3.03
C VAL A 152 2.43 -8.17 -3.63
N ARG A 153 3.42 -8.93 -4.12
CA ARG A 153 4.66 -8.39 -4.68
C ARG A 153 4.38 -7.44 -5.85
N ASN A 154 3.52 -7.84 -6.78
CA ASN A 154 3.15 -7.05 -7.95
C ASN A 154 2.38 -5.79 -7.58
N SER A 155 1.37 -5.93 -6.70
CA SER A 155 0.53 -4.81 -6.27
C SER A 155 1.36 -3.67 -5.67
N PHE A 156 2.23 -3.99 -4.71
CA PHE A 156 3.05 -2.96 -4.05
C PHE A 156 4.13 -2.39 -4.96
N ALA A 157 4.71 -3.19 -5.87
CA ALA A 157 5.65 -2.69 -6.86
C ALA A 157 5.00 -1.66 -7.81
N LEU A 158 3.78 -1.96 -8.28
CA LEU A 158 3.01 -1.04 -9.13
C LEU A 158 2.59 0.23 -8.37
N ILE A 159 2.11 0.11 -7.13
CA ILE A 159 1.80 1.27 -6.26
C ILE A 159 3.02 2.18 -6.13
N HIS A 160 4.20 1.62 -5.88
CA HIS A 160 5.42 2.41 -5.77
C HIS A 160 5.71 3.19 -7.05
N VAL A 161 5.70 2.52 -8.21
CA VAL A 161 5.99 3.15 -9.50
C VAL A 161 5.01 4.29 -9.80
N LEU A 162 3.71 4.05 -9.66
CA LEU A 162 2.67 5.06 -9.90
C LEU A 162 2.83 6.26 -8.94
N ALA A 163 3.12 5.99 -7.67
CA ALA A 163 3.38 7.02 -6.69
C ALA A 163 4.64 7.83 -7.04
N ARG A 164 5.72 7.21 -7.55
CA ARG A 164 6.93 7.93 -7.97
C ARG A 164 6.72 8.82 -9.20
N ILE A 165 5.92 8.37 -10.18
CA ILE A 165 5.55 9.20 -11.33
C ILE A 165 4.76 10.42 -10.85
N THR A 166 3.75 10.20 -10.01
CA THR A 166 2.89 11.25 -9.43
C THR A 166 3.69 12.22 -8.56
N HIS A 167 4.63 11.71 -7.76
CA HIS A 167 5.51 12.53 -6.94
C HIS A 167 6.35 13.46 -7.81
N THR A 168 6.93 12.95 -8.88
CA THR A 168 7.78 13.73 -9.79
C THR A 168 6.99 14.87 -10.43
N THR A 169 5.79 14.59 -10.95
CA THR A 169 4.96 15.63 -11.58
C THR A 169 4.46 16.66 -10.57
N ALA A 170 4.02 16.22 -9.38
CA ALA A 170 3.61 17.11 -8.29
C ALA A 170 4.75 18.01 -7.80
N TYR A 171 5.99 17.49 -7.77
CA TYR A 171 7.17 18.24 -7.38
C TYR A 171 7.44 19.39 -8.36
N ILE A 172 7.38 19.11 -9.66
CA ILE A 172 7.63 20.12 -10.71
C ILE A 172 6.52 21.19 -10.68
N ALA A 173 5.27 20.75 -10.53
CA ALA A 173 4.08 21.61 -10.46
C ALA A 173 3.90 22.36 -9.12
N ASP A 174 4.77 22.12 -8.14
CA ASP A 174 4.73 22.74 -6.80
C ASP A 174 3.46 22.44 -5.98
N ILE A 175 2.88 21.25 -6.17
CA ILE A 175 1.67 20.80 -5.47
C ILE A 175 2.08 20.06 -4.19
N GLY A 176 2.26 20.81 -3.10
CA GLY A 176 2.82 20.29 -1.84
C GLY A 176 2.09 19.08 -1.23
N LEU A 177 0.76 19.09 -1.23
CA LEU A 177 -0.05 17.99 -0.66
C LEU A 177 0.12 16.69 -1.48
N LEU A 178 -0.01 16.79 -2.81
CA LEU A 178 0.12 15.63 -3.69
C LEU A 178 1.54 15.04 -3.64
N ARG A 179 2.56 15.91 -3.52
CA ARG A 179 3.95 15.53 -3.31
C ARG A 179 4.12 14.74 -2.00
N ALA A 180 3.59 15.23 -0.88
CA ALA A 180 3.70 14.53 0.39
C ALA A 180 2.99 13.16 0.35
N LEU A 181 1.75 13.11 -0.13
CA LEU A 181 0.97 11.88 -0.21
C LEU A 181 1.69 10.81 -1.05
N SER A 182 2.08 11.16 -2.27
CA SER A 182 2.78 10.24 -3.17
C SER A 182 4.15 9.80 -2.63
N TYR A 183 4.89 10.68 -1.94
CA TYR A 183 6.13 10.32 -1.27
C TYR A 183 5.91 9.25 -0.19
N PHE A 184 4.93 9.45 0.69
CA PHE A 184 4.64 8.49 1.76
C PHE A 184 4.12 7.16 1.21
N SER A 185 3.24 7.19 0.19
CA SER A 185 2.75 5.98 -0.47
C SER A 185 3.87 5.14 -1.09
N ALA A 186 4.81 5.77 -1.80
CA ALA A 186 5.94 5.06 -2.43
C ALA A 186 6.86 4.41 -1.40
N ASN A 187 7.21 5.14 -0.34
CA ASN A 187 8.08 4.62 0.72
C ASN A 187 7.39 3.48 1.48
N ALA A 188 6.13 3.64 1.84
CA ALA A 188 5.40 2.60 2.55
C ALA A 188 5.25 1.33 1.71
N ALA A 189 4.98 1.42 0.41
CA ALA A 189 4.96 0.24 -0.46
C ALA A 189 6.28 -0.55 -0.39
N SER A 190 7.42 0.14 -0.33
CA SER A 190 8.74 -0.49 -0.16
C SER A 190 8.86 -1.12 1.23
N PHE A 191 8.43 -0.44 2.29
CA PHE A 191 8.44 -0.99 3.64
C PHE A 191 7.50 -2.19 3.81
N TYR A 192 6.33 -2.20 3.16
CA TYR A 192 5.42 -3.34 3.16
C TYR A 192 6.06 -4.55 2.50
N LEU A 193 6.71 -4.38 1.34
CA LEU A 193 7.44 -5.46 0.68
C LEU A 193 8.53 -6.05 1.58
N VAL A 194 9.31 -5.20 2.25
CA VAL A 194 10.29 -5.66 3.25
C VAL A 194 9.60 -6.37 4.41
N GLY A 195 8.47 -5.85 4.89
CA GLY A 195 7.68 -6.46 5.96
C GLY A 195 7.21 -7.88 5.61
N PHE A 196 6.63 -8.06 4.42
CA PHE A 196 6.23 -9.37 3.90
C PHE A 196 7.41 -10.31 3.71
N ALA A 197 8.56 -9.79 3.31
CA ALA A 197 9.75 -10.59 3.07
C ALA A 197 10.45 -11.06 4.36
N VAL A 198 10.46 -10.22 5.39
CA VAL A 198 11.19 -10.49 6.64
C VAL A 198 10.34 -11.23 7.67
N PHE A 199 9.05 -10.91 7.79
CA PHE A 199 8.24 -11.37 8.90
C PHE A 199 7.18 -12.37 8.47
N ARG A 200 7.21 -13.57 9.06
CA ARG A 200 6.27 -14.66 8.75
C ARG A 200 4.80 -14.31 8.97
N ASN A 201 4.49 -13.57 10.04
CA ASN A 201 3.10 -13.25 10.42
C ASN A 201 2.66 -11.87 9.92
N PHE A 202 3.39 -11.27 8.98
CA PHE A 202 3.06 -9.93 8.49
C PHE A 202 1.74 -9.90 7.71
N ASN A 203 1.43 -10.98 7.00
CA ASN A 203 0.16 -11.09 6.30
C ASN A 203 -1.03 -10.99 7.27
N ASP A 204 -0.96 -11.68 8.43
CA ASP A 204 -2.03 -11.63 9.43
C ASP A 204 -2.20 -10.21 10.01
N LEU A 205 -1.08 -9.53 10.28
CA LEU A 205 -1.09 -8.13 10.71
C LEU A 205 -1.69 -7.21 9.62
N TYR A 206 -1.29 -7.42 8.37
CA TYR A 206 -1.77 -6.65 7.23
C TYR A 206 -3.28 -6.82 7.05
N GLN A 207 -3.77 -8.07 7.07
CA GLN A 207 -5.19 -8.39 6.94
C GLN A 207 -5.99 -7.88 8.14
N TYR A 208 -5.45 -7.95 9.35
CA TYR A 208 -6.06 -7.34 10.54
C TYR A 208 -6.27 -5.84 10.33
N CYS A 209 -5.24 -5.11 9.91
CA CYS A 209 -5.38 -3.68 9.58
C CYS A 209 -6.37 -3.43 8.43
N PHE A 210 -6.42 -4.30 7.42
CA PHE A 210 -7.29 -4.16 6.26
C PHE A 210 -8.77 -4.37 6.63
N SER A 211 -9.06 -5.29 7.55
CA SER A 211 -10.42 -5.57 8.01
C SER A 211 -11.09 -4.37 8.69
N PHE A 212 -10.34 -3.48 9.35
CA PHE A 212 -10.91 -2.25 9.93
C PHE A 212 -11.49 -1.32 8.85
N ILE A 213 -10.85 -1.25 7.68
CA ILE A 213 -11.34 -0.46 6.53
C ILE A 213 -12.56 -1.14 5.91
N GLY A 214 -12.52 -2.47 5.76
CA GLY A 214 -13.66 -3.26 5.29
C GLY A 214 -14.91 -3.08 6.18
N ALA A 215 -14.73 -3.15 7.50
CA ALA A 215 -15.79 -2.93 8.47
C ALA A 215 -16.36 -1.50 8.37
N ALA A 216 -15.50 -0.48 8.28
CA ALA A 216 -15.93 0.91 8.10
C ALA A 216 -16.78 1.10 6.82
N LYS A 217 -16.44 0.42 5.72
CA LYS A 217 -17.21 0.44 4.47
C LYS A 217 -18.57 -0.25 4.62
N GLN A 218 -18.63 -1.41 5.29
CA GLN A 218 -19.89 -2.12 5.55
C GLN A 218 -20.85 -1.26 6.38
N HIS A 219 -20.35 -0.64 7.44
CA HIS A 219 -21.14 0.28 8.26
C HIS A 219 -21.65 1.50 7.47
N ALA A 220 -20.82 2.08 6.59
CA ALA A 220 -21.26 3.18 5.72
C ALA A 220 -22.34 2.74 4.72
N ALA A 221 -22.19 1.55 4.11
CA ALA A 221 -23.15 1.00 3.16
C ALA A 221 -24.50 0.69 3.81
N GLU A 222 -24.50 0.06 5.00
CA GLU A 222 -25.71 -0.22 5.77
C GLU A 222 -26.45 1.06 6.17
N ALA A 223 -25.72 2.13 6.52
CA ALA A 223 -26.31 3.43 6.84
C ALA A 223 -27.02 4.06 5.63
N THR A 224 -26.41 3.99 4.44
CA THR A 224 -27.02 4.48 3.20
C THR A 224 -28.25 3.67 2.78
N VAL A 225 -28.22 2.33 2.93
CA VAL A 225 -29.38 1.48 2.63
C VAL A 225 -30.55 1.79 3.56
N LYS A 226 -30.30 1.89 4.87
CA LYS A 226 -31.34 2.24 5.85
C LYS A 226 -31.94 3.63 5.59
N ALA A 227 -31.12 4.61 5.19
CA ALA A 227 -31.61 5.93 4.82
C ALA A 227 -32.51 5.90 3.56
N GLY A 228 -32.15 5.09 2.56
CA GLY A 228 -32.95 4.89 1.35
C GLY A 228 -34.29 4.18 1.62
N GLU A 229 -34.29 3.16 2.47
CA GLU A 229 -35.50 2.47 2.91
C GLU A 229 -36.45 3.42 3.66
N ALA A 230 -35.93 4.22 4.59
CA ALA A 230 -36.71 5.20 5.32
C ALA A 230 -37.34 6.26 4.40
N ALA A 231 -36.59 6.75 3.40
CA ALA A 231 -37.11 7.68 2.40
C ALA A 231 -38.21 7.06 1.54
N SER A 232 -38.03 5.81 1.07
CA SER A 232 -39.04 5.07 0.29
C SER A 232 -40.33 4.85 1.09
N VAL A 233 -40.22 4.52 2.38
CA VAL A 233 -41.39 4.36 3.26
C VAL A 233 -42.13 5.68 3.41
N ALA A 234 -41.42 6.79 3.65
CA ALA A 234 -42.03 8.12 3.74
C ALA A 234 -42.77 8.51 2.44
N THR A 235 -42.19 8.25 1.26
CA THR A 235 -42.85 8.52 -0.03
C THR A 235 -44.10 7.68 -0.24
N LYS A 236 -44.06 6.38 0.11
CA LYS A 236 -45.25 5.50 0.04
C LYS A 236 -46.36 5.95 0.98
N THR A 237 -46.02 6.39 2.19
CA THR A 237 -47.00 6.91 3.16
C THR A 237 -47.63 8.20 2.65
N VAL A 238 -46.85 9.15 2.12
CA VAL A 238 -47.37 10.39 1.54
C VAL A 238 -48.27 10.11 0.33
N ALA A 239 -47.88 9.18 -0.54
CA ALA A 239 -48.69 8.78 -1.69
C ALA A 239 -50.03 8.16 -1.26
N HIS A 240 -50.01 7.29 -0.23
CA HIS A 240 -51.24 6.70 0.33
C HIS A 240 -52.17 7.77 0.92
N VAL A 241 -51.62 8.70 1.70
CA VAL A 241 -52.39 9.81 2.28
C VAL A 241 -53.00 10.69 1.19
N TYR A 242 -52.24 11.01 0.14
CA TYR A 242 -52.74 11.80 -1.00
C TYR A 242 -53.88 11.09 -1.75
N THR A 243 -53.76 9.78 -1.99
CA THR A 243 -54.84 8.99 -2.62
C THR A 243 -56.07 8.87 -1.74
N ALA A 244 -55.91 8.76 -0.42
CA ALA A 244 -57.04 8.72 0.51
C ALA A 244 -57.80 10.05 0.52
N VAL A 245 -57.10 11.19 0.59
CA VAL A 245 -57.70 12.53 0.58
C VAL A 245 -58.39 12.83 -0.76
N LYS A 246 -57.85 12.37 -1.88
CA LYS A 246 -58.44 12.60 -3.21
C LYS A 246 -59.66 11.71 -3.51
N GLY A 247 -59.82 10.59 -2.81
CA GLY A 247 -60.98 9.69 -2.94
C GLY A 247 -62.19 10.11 -2.11
N GLU A 248 -62.04 11.08 -1.21
CA GLU A 248 -63.11 11.63 -0.35
C GLU A 248 -63.73 12.93 -0.89
N LEU A 249 -63.26 13.44 -2.05
CA LEU A 249 -63.82 14.57 -2.81
C LEU A 249 -64.59 14.09 -4.04
#